data_AF-A0A542Y8A6-F1
#
_entry.id   AF-A0A542Y8A6-F1
#
_cell.length_a   1.000
_cell.length_b   1.000
_cell.length_c   1.000
_cell.angle_alpha   90.00
_cell.angle_beta   90.00
_cell.angle_gamma   90.00
#
_symmetry.space_group_name_H-M   'P 1'
#
loop_
_entity.id
_entity.type
_entity.pdbx_description
1 polymer ?
#
loop_
_entity_poly.entity_id
_entity_poly.type
_entity_poly.pdbx_seq_one_letter_code
_entity_poly.pdbx_strand_id
1 'polypeptide(L)'
;MKNRLIASAAALFAASLLAGCAGAGEPPAPKDFSPSTAEVEKLVAEGTFPKGFPKDAEGVRVIQQGDQVAASWKGSPIKADCVPSADGPGSYASLLLLMDVGIQETEKCGDVWQAVQADGSRIFWNSSRD
;
A
#
# COMPACT_ATOMS: atom_id res chain seq x y z
N MET A 1 -47.61 -47.01 29.93
CA MET A 1 -47.26 -48.25 29.22
C MET A 1 -47.09 -47.98 27.73
N LYS A 2 -45.86 -48.06 27.23
CA LYS A 2 -45.41 -48.64 25.94
C LYS A 2 -44.17 -47.88 25.43
N ASN A 3 -43.02 -48.42 25.80
CA ASN A 3 -41.75 -48.26 25.10
C ASN A 3 -41.92 -48.60 23.62
N ARG A 4 -41.29 -47.81 22.74
CA ARG A 4 -40.43 -48.36 21.70
C ARG A 4 -39.18 -47.50 21.56
N LEU A 5 -38.09 -48.01 22.11
CA LEU A 5 -36.73 -47.73 21.70
C LEU A 5 -36.53 -48.29 20.28
N ILE A 6 -36.01 -47.49 19.36
CA ILE A 6 -35.11 -47.97 18.32
C ILE A 6 -33.87 -47.08 18.37
N ALA A 7 -32.76 -47.73 18.65
CA ALA A 7 -31.43 -47.17 18.78
C ALA A 7 -30.75 -47.06 17.40
N SER A 8 -29.88 -46.05 17.30
CA SER A 8 -28.57 -46.04 16.64
C SER A 8 -28.44 -46.53 15.18
N ALA A 9 -28.09 -45.60 14.30
CA ALA A 9 -26.89 -45.68 13.44
C ALA A 9 -26.63 -44.28 12.84
N ALA A 10 -25.67 -43.54 13.41
CA ALA A 10 -24.37 -43.28 12.79
C ALA A 10 -24.48 -42.30 11.60
N ALA A 11 -24.40 -40.99 11.88
CA ALA A 11 -23.14 -40.25 11.89
C ALA A 11 -22.51 -40.16 10.50
N LEU A 12 -23.05 -39.29 9.64
CA LEU A 12 -22.36 -38.86 8.43
C LEU A 12 -22.70 -37.38 8.16
N PHE A 13 -21.64 -36.59 8.00
CA PHE A 13 -21.62 -35.18 7.56
C PHE A 13 -21.98 -34.09 8.58
N ALA A 14 -21.19 -33.97 9.64
CA ALA A 14 -21.00 -32.71 10.36
C ALA A 14 -19.50 -32.34 10.45
N ALA A 15 -18.76 -32.52 9.35
CA ALA A 15 -17.34 -32.22 9.28
C ALA A 15 -16.98 -31.58 7.94
N SER A 16 -17.57 -30.43 7.62
CA SER A 16 -17.15 -29.63 6.45
C SER A 16 -17.63 -28.17 6.52
N LEU A 17 -17.60 -27.56 7.71
CA LEU A 17 -17.78 -26.10 7.87
C LEU A 17 -16.57 -25.39 8.51
N LEU A 18 -15.43 -26.09 8.62
CA LEU A 18 -14.15 -25.47 9.02
C LEU A 18 -13.19 -25.30 7.83
N ALA A 19 -13.70 -25.33 6.60
CA ALA A 19 -12.94 -24.91 5.43
C ALA A 19 -12.87 -23.38 5.40
N GLY A 20 -11.89 -22.84 6.11
CA GLY A 20 -11.16 -21.68 5.62
C GLY A 20 -11.84 -20.33 5.73
N CYS A 21 -12.28 -19.92 6.92
CA CYS A 21 -11.93 -18.56 7.35
C CYS A 21 -10.44 -18.58 7.72
N ALA A 22 -9.56 -18.78 6.73
CA ALA A 22 -8.22 -18.21 6.85
C ALA A 22 -8.51 -16.73 6.96
N GLY A 23 -8.44 -16.21 8.18
CA GLY A 23 -8.64 -14.79 8.43
C GLY A 23 -7.85 -14.05 7.38
N ALA A 24 -8.46 -13.04 6.77
CA ALA A 24 -7.70 -12.02 6.07
C ALA A 24 -6.67 -11.56 7.10
N GLY A 25 -5.45 -12.12 7.01
CA GLY A 25 -4.42 -11.92 8.00
C GLY A 25 -4.19 -10.44 8.08
N GLU A 26 -4.03 -9.93 9.29
CA GLU A 26 -3.70 -8.52 9.47
C GLU A 26 -2.57 -8.17 8.51
N PRO A 27 -2.72 -7.11 7.69
CA PRO A 27 -1.73 -6.79 6.68
C PRO A 27 -0.36 -6.64 7.36
N PRO A 28 0.74 -7.08 6.71
CA PRO A 28 2.06 -7.05 7.32
C PRO A 28 2.38 -5.64 7.81
N ALA A 29 3.07 -5.50 8.93
CA ALA A 29 3.45 -4.18 9.43
C ALA A 29 4.24 -3.42 8.35
N PRO A 30 3.95 -2.11 8.12
CA PRO A 30 4.70 -1.32 7.16
C PRO A 30 6.19 -1.27 7.53
N LYS A 31 7.05 -1.48 6.54
CA LYS A 31 8.50 -1.31 6.66
C LYS A 31 8.87 0.10 6.27
N ASP A 32 9.65 0.76 7.09
CA ASP A 32 10.18 2.11 6.86
C ASP A 32 11.70 2.04 6.66
N PHE A 33 12.19 2.60 5.56
CA PHE A 33 13.61 2.63 5.23
C PHE A 33 13.99 3.82 4.35
N SER A 34 15.28 4.17 4.35
CA SER A 34 15.84 5.27 3.56
C SER A 34 16.89 4.73 2.60
N PRO A 35 16.53 4.40 1.34
CA PRO A 35 17.47 3.82 0.38
C PRO A 35 18.54 4.84 -0.03
N SER A 36 19.73 4.34 -0.31
CA SER A 36 20.77 5.06 -1.05
C SER A 36 20.35 5.33 -2.49
N THR A 37 21.06 6.24 -3.18
CA THR A 37 20.82 6.53 -4.60
C THR A 37 20.86 5.27 -5.48
N ALA A 38 21.82 4.38 -5.26
CA ALA A 38 21.94 3.13 -6.02
C ALA A 38 20.77 2.18 -5.77
N GLU A 39 20.24 2.16 -4.54
CA GLU A 39 19.05 1.37 -4.20
C GLU A 39 17.79 1.97 -4.82
N VAL A 40 17.67 3.31 -4.89
CA VAL A 40 16.57 3.97 -5.62
C VAL A 40 16.59 3.58 -7.10
N GLU A 41 17.76 3.62 -7.75
CA GLU A 41 17.89 3.18 -9.15
C GLU A 41 17.48 1.71 -9.34
N LYS A 42 17.84 0.85 -8.38
CA LYS A 42 17.41 -0.55 -8.37
C LYS A 42 15.88 -0.69 -8.22
N LEU A 43 15.26 0.06 -7.30
CA LEU A 43 13.79 0.06 -7.12
C LEU A 43 13.06 0.51 -8.38
N VAL A 44 13.62 1.45 -9.14
CA VAL A 44 13.09 1.87 -10.44
C VAL A 44 13.26 0.76 -11.49
N ALA A 45 14.42 0.12 -11.54
CA ALA A 45 14.70 -0.97 -12.49
C ALA A 45 13.82 -2.21 -12.24
N GLU A 46 13.49 -2.50 -10.99
CA GLU A 46 12.62 -3.60 -10.57
C GLU A 46 11.12 -3.27 -10.76
N GLY A 47 10.78 -2.02 -11.06
CA GLY A 47 9.40 -1.57 -11.25
C GLY A 47 8.64 -1.25 -9.96
N THR A 48 9.31 -1.34 -8.80
CA THR A 48 8.75 -0.90 -7.51
C THR A 48 8.52 0.61 -7.51
N PHE A 49 9.44 1.38 -8.09
CA PHE A 49 9.29 2.81 -8.32
C PHE A 49 8.93 3.08 -9.79
N PRO A 50 8.17 4.15 -10.08
CA PRO A 50 7.81 4.49 -11.46
C PRO A 50 9.06 4.84 -12.29
N LYS A 51 9.08 4.50 -13.58
CA LYS A 51 10.20 4.80 -14.50
C LYS A 51 10.60 6.27 -14.54
N GLY A 52 9.65 7.18 -14.26
CA GLY A 52 9.86 8.62 -14.22
C GLY A 52 10.38 9.15 -12.88
N PHE A 53 10.75 8.29 -11.93
CA PHE A 53 11.23 8.73 -10.61
C PHE A 53 12.47 9.64 -10.75
N PRO A 54 12.50 10.80 -10.06
CA PRO A 54 13.51 11.83 -10.27
C PRO A 54 14.91 11.37 -9.84
N LYS A 55 15.92 11.65 -10.66
CA LYS A 55 17.34 11.36 -10.35
C LYS A 55 17.94 12.34 -9.35
N ASP A 56 17.33 13.52 -9.22
CA ASP A 56 17.64 14.56 -8.24
C ASP A 56 16.87 14.38 -6.93
N ALA A 57 16.30 13.19 -6.68
CA ALA A 57 15.60 12.91 -5.42
C ALA A 57 16.58 12.86 -4.25
N GLU A 58 16.34 13.72 -3.26
CA GLU A 58 17.10 13.79 -2.02
C GLU A 58 16.27 13.33 -0.82
N GLY A 59 16.94 12.70 0.15
CA GLY A 59 16.31 12.29 1.41
C GLY A 59 15.15 11.30 1.23
N VAL A 60 15.28 10.36 0.28
CA VAL A 60 14.22 9.40 -0.02
C VAL A 60 13.91 8.55 1.21
N ARG A 61 12.65 8.58 1.66
CA ARG A 61 12.11 7.69 2.70
C ARG A 61 10.98 6.88 2.10
N VAL A 62 10.98 5.58 2.34
CA VAL A 62 10.07 4.61 1.71
C VAL A 62 9.30 3.86 2.77
N ILE A 63 7.99 3.74 2.55
CA ILE A 63 7.11 2.85 3.31
C ILE A 63 6.62 1.74 2.39
N GLN A 64 6.80 0.49 2.81
CA GLN A 64 6.31 -0.68 2.08
C GLN A 64 5.46 -1.60 2.96
N GLN A 65 4.27 -1.95 2.49
CA GLN A 65 3.34 -2.89 3.12
C GLN A 65 2.85 -3.89 2.07
N GLY A 66 3.50 -5.06 1.98
CA GLY A 66 3.26 -6.00 0.88
C GLY A 66 3.63 -5.38 -0.46
N ASP A 67 2.67 -5.33 -1.39
CA ASP A 67 2.82 -4.71 -2.71
C ASP A 67 2.54 -3.20 -2.70
N GLN A 68 2.04 -2.66 -1.58
CA GLN A 68 1.84 -1.22 -1.42
C GLN A 68 3.17 -0.55 -1.10
N VAL A 69 3.51 0.47 -1.89
CA VAL A 69 4.71 1.28 -1.71
C VAL A 69 4.34 2.76 -1.78
N ALA A 70 4.98 3.53 -0.91
CA ALA A 70 4.98 4.98 -0.95
C ALA A 70 6.38 5.50 -0.66
N ALA A 71 6.73 6.65 -1.23
CA ALA A 71 8.00 7.29 -0.92
C ALA A 71 7.83 8.80 -0.83
N SER A 72 8.65 9.43 0.01
CA SER A 72 8.77 10.88 0.12
C SER A 72 10.19 11.35 -0.20
N TRP A 73 10.33 12.51 -0.85
CA TRP A 73 11.63 13.07 -1.24
C TRP A 73 11.58 14.59 -1.41
N LYS A 74 12.76 15.23 -1.50
CA LYS A 74 12.93 16.59 -2.04
C LYS A 74 13.46 16.51 -3.48
N GLY A 75 13.00 17.40 -4.34
CA GLY A 75 13.46 17.50 -5.73
C GLY A 75 12.34 17.64 -6.75
N SER A 76 12.63 17.27 -7.99
CA SER A 76 11.68 17.30 -9.12
C SER A 76 10.49 16.35 -8.93
N PRO A 77 9.35 16.56 -9.62
CA PRO A 77 8.25 15.58 -9.65
C PRO A 77 8.62 14.32 -10.43
N ILE A 78 7.78 13.29 -10.32
CA ILE A 78 7.84 12.15 -11.24
C ILE A 78 7.59 12.66 -12.66
N LYS A 79 8.48 12.32 -13.58
CA LYS A 79 8.35 12.66 -15.01
C LYS A 79 7.41 11.67 -15.68
N ALA A 80 6.12 11.99 -15.67
CA ALA A 80 5.07 11.24 -16.34
C ALA A 80 3.97 12.18 -16.82
N ASP A 81 3.12 11.70 -17.72
CA ASP A 81 1.87 12.40 -18.06
C ASP A 81 0.90 12.20 -16.91
N CYS A 82 0.80 13.21 -16.05
CA CYS A 82 -0.05 13.18 -14.87
C CYS A 82 -1.34 13.95 -15.10
N VAL A 83 -2.43 13.47 -14.51
CA VAL A 83 -3.73 14.15 -14.51
C VAL A 83 -4.16 14.48 -13.09
N PRO A 84 -4.90 15.59 -12.85
CA PRO A 84 -5.43 15.89 -11.54
C PRO A 84 -6.26 14.73 -10.98
N SER A 85 -6.12 14.43 -9.69
CA SER A 85 -6.88 13.39 -9.00
C SER A 85 -7.35 13.89 -7.62
N ALA A 86 -8.49 13.38 -7.18
CA ALA A 86 -9.03 13.61 -5.84
C ALA A 86 -8.67 12.47 -4.86
N ASP A 87 -8.00 11.42 -5.33
CA ASP A 87 -7.72 10.24 -4.53
C ASP A 87 -6.63 10.55 -3.50
N GLY A 88 -6.80 10.04 -2.29
CA GLY A 88 -5.83 10.20 -1.22
C GLY A 88 -4.93 8.96 -1.06
N PRO A 89 -3.79 9.12 -0.37
CA PRO A 89 -2.99 7.99 0.09
C PRO A 89 -3.81 7.07 1.01
N GLY A 90 -3.59 5.76 0.88
CA GLY A 90 -4.04 4.80 1.88
C GLY A 90 -3.31 4.97 3.23
N SER A 91 -3.77 4.28 4.27
CA SER A 91 -3.23 4.40 5.63
C SER A 91 -1.74 4.09 5.74
N TYR A 92 -1.22 3.22 4.86
CA TYR A 92 0.20 2.88 4.82
C TYR A 92 1.07 4.08 4.41
N ALA A 93 0.61 4.88 3.45
CA ALA A 93 1.30 6.05 2.93
C ALA A 93 1.13 7.28 3.84
N SER A 94 0.10 7.28 4.70
CA SER A 94 -0.12 8.35 5.68
C SER A 94 1.06 8.58 6.64
N LEU A 95 1.93 7.58 6.85
CA LEU A 95 3.15 7.69 7.65
C LEU A 95 4.21 8.64 7.07
N LEU A 96 4.09 8.98 5.79
CA LEU A 96 4.97 9.93 5.10
C LEU A 96 4.39 11.35 5.05
N LEU A 97 3.12 11.50 5.43
CA LEU A 97 2.47 12.80 5.44
C LEU A 97 2.95 13.61 6.65
N LEU A 98 3.31 14.86 6.38
CA LEU A 98 3.54 15.83 7.44
C LEU A 98 2.20 16.16 8.11
N MET A 99 2.10 15.83 9.40
CA MET A 99 0.85 15.81 10.18
C MET A 99 0.06 17.13 10.14
N ASP A 100 0.75 18.27 9.97
CA ASP A 100 0.15 19.60 10.17
C ASP A 100 -0.01 20.42 8.87
N VAL A 101 0.31 19.84 7.71
CA VAL A 101 0.50 20.65 6.47
C VAL A 101 -0.25 20.15 5.25
N GLY A 102 -0.79 18.93 5.29
CA GLY A 102 -1.67 18.40 4.25
C GLY A 102 -1.01 18.21 2.87
N ILE A 103 -1.78 17.64 1.96
CA ILE A 103 -1.44 17.54 0.53
C ILE A 103 -2.05 18.75 -0.17
N GLN A 104 -1.27 19.46 -0.99
CA GLN A 104 -1.79 20.61 -1.73
C GLN A 104 -2.45 20.21 -3.06
N GLU A 105 -1.75 19.38 -3.83
CA GLU A 105 -2.19 18.95 -5.17
C GLU A 105 -1.85 17.47 -5.32
N THR A 106 -2.86 16.66 -5.66
CA THR A 106 -2.67 15.25 -6.01
C THR A 106 -2.83 15.08 -7.51
N GLU A 107 -1.93 14.32 -8.11
CA GLU A 107 -1.98 13.93 -9.51
C GLU A 107 -1.84 12.42 -9.63
N LYS A 108 -2.53 11.82 -10.61
CA LYS A 108 -2.34 10.42 -10.99
C LYS A 108 -1.41 10.34 -12.19
N CYS A 109 -0.32 9.61 -12.04
CA CYS A 109 0.80 9.47 -12.98
C CYS A 109 0.93 8.00 -13.40
N GLY A 110 0.07 7.54 -14.31
CA GLY A 110 -0.05 6.12 -14.64
C GLY A 110 -0.63 5.32 -13.47
N ASP A 111 0.14 4.36 -12.94
CA ASP A 111 -0.27 3.45 -11.86
C ASP A 111 0.04 3.97 -10.45
N VAL A 112 0.62 5.18 -10.34
CA VAL A 112 0.91 5.82 -9.06
C VAL A 112 0.23 7.17 -8.96
N TRP A 113 0.07 7.65 -7.75
CA TRP A 113 -0.29 9.02 -7.46
C TRP A 113 0.92 9.74 -6.90
N GLN A 114 1.02 11.04 -7.15
CA GLN A 114 1.99 11.91 -6.51
C GLN A 114 1.31 13.13 -5.91
N ALA A 115 1.93 13.69 -4.89
CA ALA A 115 1.53 14.96 -4.32
C ALA A 115 2.73 15.78 -3.86
N VAL A 116 2.50 17.09 -3.73
CA VAL A 116 3.42 18.01 -3.05
C VAL A 116 2.88 18.33 -1.65
N GLN A 117 3.77 18.25 -0.66
CA GLN A 117 3.53 18.68 0.71
C GLN A 117 3.93 20.15 0.86
N ALA A 118 3.36 20.84 1.84
CA ALA A 118 3.56 22.29 1.96
C ALA A 118 5.02 22.71 2.29
N ASP A 119 5.86 21.80 2.78
CA ASP A 119 7.29 22.06 2.97
C ASP A 119 8.09 21.94 1.64
N GLY A 120 7.41 21.67 0.52
CA GLY A 120 8.00 21.44 -0.79
C GLY A 120 8.54 20.03 -1.01
N SER A 121 8.39 19.11 -0.03
CA SER A 121 8.64 17.70 -0.27
C SER A 121 7.53 17.10 -1.12
N ARG A 122 7.85 15.99 -1.76
CA ARG A 122 6.93 15.24 -2.60
C ARG A 122 6.70 13.88 -1.99
N ILE A 123 5.55 13.31 -2.29
CA ILE A 123 5.18 11.95 -1.93
C ILE A 123 4.59 11.27 -3.16
N PHE A 124 4.83 9.97 -3.30
CA PHE A 124 4.06 9.12 -4.21
C PHE A 124 3.52 7.90 -3.46
N TRP A 125 2.44 7.31 -3.97
CA TRP A 125 1.88 6.03 -3.51
C TRP A 125 1.28 5.26 -4.69
N ASN A 126 1.28 3.93 -4.63
CA ASN A 126 0.79 3.05 -5.73
C ASN A 126 -0.57 2.38 -5.46
N SER A 127 -1.24 2.69 -4.35
CA SER A 127 -2.56 2.17 -4.01
C SER A 127 -3.36 3.26 -3.31
N SER A 128 -4.44 3.71 -3.96
CA SER A 128 -5.39 4.67 -3.39
C SER A 128 -6.15 4.06 -2.21
N ARG A 129 -6.78 4.93 -1.43
CA ARG A 129 -7.68 4.55 -0.33
C ARG A 129 -8.99 3.86 -0.79
N ASP A 130 -9.31 3.91 -2.07
CA ASP A 130 -10.51 3.28 -2.67
C ASP A 130 -10.52 1.75 -2.59
#